data_AF-A0A0J8SUL5-F1
#
_entry.id   AF-A0A0J8SUL5-F1
#
_cell.length_a   1.000
_cell.length_b   1.000
_cell.length_c   1.000
_cell.angle_alpha   90.00
_cell.angle_beta   90.00
_cell.angle_gamma   90.00
#
_symmetry.space_group_name_H-M   'P 1'
#
loop_
_entity.id
_entity.type
_entity.pdbx_description
1 polymer ?
#
loop_
_entity_poly.entity_id
_entity_poly.type
_entity_poly.pdbx_seq_one_letter_code
_entity_poly.pdbx_strand_id
1 'polypeptide(L)'
;FTIHNEGRDQSLIAAKPLPSKEWVHVAVTLQGDVGTLYVNGTSVASSSEITFNPKDLQVTEAYVGKSRYTSDPFYKGSLDNVKVYDKALTAKEIQRQAKEKP
;
A
#
# COMPACT_ATOMS: atom_id res chain seq x y z
N PHE A 1 0.85 0.10 -5.72
CA PHE A 1 0.51 1.20 -4.80
C PHE A 1 0.75 2.50 -5.53
N THR A 2 -0.21 3.40 -5.53
CA THR A 2 -0.17 4.62 -6.31
C THR A 2 -0.60 5.79 -5.44
N ILE A 3 0.17 6.88 -5.50
CA ILE A 3 -0.21 8.17 -4.93
C ILE A 3 -0.58 9.08 -6.10
N HIS A 4 -1.83 9.55 -6.10
CA HIS A 4 -2.32 10.51 -7.08
C HIS A 4 -2.31 11.91 -6.46
N ASN A 5 -1.63 12.85 -7.10
CA ASN A 5 -1.63 14.26 -6.69
C ASN A 5 -1.52 15.18 -7.91
N GLU A 6 -2.31 16.26 -7.95
CA GLU A 6 -2.28 17.27 -9.01
C GLU A 6 -2.32 16.70 -10.46
N GLY A 7 -3.12 15.64 -10.67
CA GLY A 7 -3.24 14.99 -11.99
C GLY A 7 -2.05 14.09 -12.38
N ARG A 8 -1.10 13.84 -11.47
CA ARG A 8 0.04 12.94 -11.68
C ARG A 8 -0.03 11.74 -10.74
N ASP A 9 0.52 10.63 -11.20
CA ASP A 9 0.64 9.39 -10.42
C ASP A 9 2.10 9.06 -10.15
N GLN A 10 2.40 8.67 -8.91
CA GLN A 10 3.65 7.99 -8.54
C GLN A 10 3.32 6.59 -8.04
N SER A 11 3.96 5.58 -8.62
CA SER A 11 3.56 4.18 -8.41
C SER A 11 4.72 3.27 -8.04
N LEU A 12 4.45 2.35 -7.12
CA LEU A 12 5.23 1.14 -6.87
C LEU A 12 4.44 -0.05 -7.43
N ILE A 13 5.00 -0.74 -8.42
CA ILE A 13 4.36 -1.85 -9.13
C ILE A 13 5.18 -3.11 -8.90
N ALA A 14 4.55 -4.15 -8.33
CA ALA A 14 5.18 -5.46 -8.22
C ALA A 14 5.23 -6.11 -9.61
N ALA A 15 6.35 -6.78 -9.93
CA ALA A 15 6.52 -7.44 -11.22
C ALA A 15 5.59 -8.67 -11.43
N LYS A 16 5.04 -9.21 -10.34
CA LYS A 16 4.18 -10.40 -10.35
C LYS A 16 2.82 -10.06 -9.75
N PRO A 17 1.72 -10.65 -10.27
CA PRO A 17 0.41 -10.51 -9.65
C PRO A 17 0.39 -11.16 -8.26
N LEU A 18 -0.52 -10.69 -7.41
CA LEU A 18 -0.79 -11.36 -6.14
C LEU A 18 -1.41 -12.74 -6.40
N PRO A 19 -1.09 -13.75 -5.59
CA PRO A 19 -1.76 -15.04 -5.67
C PRO A 19 -3.24 -14.90 -5.32
N SER A 20 -4.07 -15.76 -5.92
CA SER A 20 -5.52 -15.73 -5.75
C SER A 20 -5.98 -16.81 -4.78
N LYS A 21 -7.09 -16.55 -4.06
CA LYS A 21 -7.75 -17.49 -3.13
C LYS A 21 -6.92 -17.88 -1.89
N GLU A 22 -5.99 -17.02 -1.50
CA GLU A 22 -5.23 -17.14 -0.26
C GLU A 22 -5.03 -15.77 0.38
N TRP A 23 -4.73 -15.76 1.68
CA TRP A 23 -4.41 -14.54 2.40
C TRP A 23 -3.01 -14.07 2.03
N VAL A 24 -2.90 -12.77 1.72
CA VAL A 24 -1.64 -12.13 1.34
C VAL A 24 -1.47 -10.89 2.19
N HIS A 25 -0.33 -10.80 2.88
CA HIS A 25 0.05 -9.59 3.57
C HIS A 25 0.67 -8.61 2.57
N VAL A 26 0.06 -7.43 2.42
CA VAL A 26 0.57 -6.34 1.56
C VAL A 26 0.86 -5.12 2.43
N ALA A 27 2.06 -4.56 2.29
CA ALA A 27 2.44 -3.35 3.01
C ALA A 27 3.22 -2.39 2.12
N VAL A 28 3.12 -1.09 2.42
CA VAL A 28 3.93 -0.05 1.79
C VAL A 28 4.55 0.81 2.88
N THR A 29 5.82 1.12 2.74
CA THR A 29 6.54 2.08 3.60
C THR A 29 7.00 3.24 2.76
N LEU A 30 6.89 4.46 3.30
CA LEU A 30 7.43 5.67 2.69
C LEU A 30 8.34 6.38 3.69
N GLN A 31 9.64 6.45 3.41
CA GLN A 31 10.63 7.13 4.24
C GLN A 31 11.36 8.18 3.39
N GLY A 32 11.07 9.46 3.63
CA GLY A 32 11.43 10.50 2.65
C GLY A 32 10.81 10.17 1.30
N ASP A 33 11.62 10.22 0.24
CA ASP A 33 11.17 9.88 -1.12
C ASP A 33 11.30 8.39 -1.47
N VAL A 34 11.73 7.57 -0.49
CA VAL A 34 11.92 6.13 -0.67
C VAL A 34 10.65 5.38 -0.32
N GLY A 35 9.93 4.96 -1.36
CA GLY A 35 8.79 4.07 -1.26
C GLY A 35 9.21 2.61 -1.43
N THR A 36 8.68 1.71 -0.60
CA THR A 36 8.90 0.25 -0.75
C THR A 36 7.60 -0.51 -0.58
N LEU A 37 7.30 -1.38 -1.55
CA LEU A 37 6.15 -2.28 -1.55
C LEU A 37 6.61 -3.67 -1.11
N TYR A 38 5.86 -4.28 -0.19
CA TYR A 38 6.11 -5.60 0.35
C TYR A 38 4.93 -6.52 0.10
N VAL A 39 5.23 -7.78 -0.22
CA VAL A 39 4.26 -8.89 -0.30
C VAL A 39 4.79 -10.02 0.58
N ASN A 40 3.95 -10.51 1.50
CA ASN A 40 4.31 -11.54 2.49
C ASN A 40 5.64 -11.26 3.20
N GLY A 41 5.85 -9.99 3.59
CA GLY A 41 7.04 -9.56 4.33
C GLY A 41 8.29 -9.32 3.47
N THR A 42 8.23 -9.59 2.17
CA THR A 42 9.37 -9.44 1.25
C THR A 42 9.20 -8.22 0.37
N SER A 43 10.24 -7.41 0.20
CA SER A 43 10.22 -6.27 -0.72
C SER A 43 10.10 -6.78 -2.16
N VAL A 44 9.11 -6.28 -2.89
CA VAL A 44 8.84 -6.65 -4.30
C VAL A 44 8.97 -5.48 -5.27
N ALA A 45 9.01 -4.25 -4.76
CA ALA A 45 9.33 -3.04 -5.52
C ALA A 45 9.84 -1.96 -4.57
N SER A 46 10.76 -1.12 -5.06
CA SER A 46 11.24 0.06 -4.36
C SER A 46 11.57 1.17 -5.36
N SER A 47 11.37 2.42 -4.96
CA SER A 47 11.73 3.60 -5.73
C SER A 47 12.16 4.71 -4.77
N SER A 48 13.18 5.47 -5.15
CA SER A 48 13.63 6.69 -4.46
C SER A 48 13.03 7.96 -5.07
N GLU A 49 11.99 7.82 -5.90
CA GLU A 49 11.34 8.92 -6.64
C GLU A 49 9.88 9.13 -6.20
N ILE A 50 9.48 8.60 -5.04
CA ILE A 50 8.14 8.79 -4.47
C ILE A 50 8.13 10.09 -3.67
N THR A 51 8.15 11.22 -4.39
CA THR A 51 8.19 12.56 -3.79
C THR A 51 6.82 13.05 -3.30
N PHE A 52 5.73 12.36 -3.62
CA PHE A 52 4.41 12.67 -3.08
C PHE A 52 4.23 12.03 -1.70
N ASN A 53 3.81 12.85 -0.72
CA ASN A 53 3.52 12.36 0.62
C ASN A 53 2.01 12.35 0.87
N PRO A 54 1.41 11.22 1.32
CA PRO A 54 -0.01 11.16 1.64
C PRO A 54 -0.46 12.20 2.68
N LYS A 55 0.43 12.64 3.56
CA LYS A 55 0.12 13.68 4.58
C LYS A 55 -0.19 15.05 3.97
N ASP A 56 0.29 15.32 2.76
CA ASP A 56 0.13 16.61 2.07
C ASP A 56 -1.14 16.62 1.20
N LEU A 57 -1.84 15.48 1.10
CA LEU A 57 -3.09 15.36 0.35
C LEU A 57 -4.23 16.03 1.13
N GLN A 58 -4.92 16.96 0.48
CA GLN A 58 -6.13 17.58 1.03
C GLN A 58 -7.36 16.70 0.78
N VAL A 59 -7.41 15.55 1.45
CA VAL A 59 -8.52 14.59 1.35
C VAL A 59 -9.29 14.51 2.67
N THR A 60 -10.62 14.46 2.57
CA THR A 60 -11.53 14.35 3.74
C THR A 60 -12.08 12.96 3.93
N GLU A 61 -11.77 12.03 3.01
CA GLU A 61 -12.35 10.69 2.98
C GLU A 61 -11.24 9.64 2.81
N ALA A 62 -11.38 8.52 3.51
CA ALA A 62 -10.54 7.34 3.36
C ALA A 62 -11.45 6.11 3.28
N TYR A 63 -11.25 5.31 2.24
CA TYR A 63 -12.06 4.13 1.97
C TYR A 63 -11.21 2.87 2.00
N VAL A 64 -11.80 1.80 2.52
CA VAL A 64 -11.25 0.44 2.46
C VAL A 64 -12.16 -0.38 1.55
N GLY A 65 -11.59 -1.01 0.52
CA GLY A 65 -12.35 -1.83 -0.44
C GLY A 65 -13.25 -1.06 -1.43
N LYS A 66 -13.09 0.26 -1.53
CA LYS A 66 -13.84 1.12 -2.46
C LYS A 66 -12.91 2.21 -3.02
N SER A 67 -13.06 2.53 -4.31
CA SER A 67 -12.38 3.68 -4.93
C SER A 67 -13.05 5.00 -4.54
N ARG A 68 -12.30 6.10 -4.65
CA ARG A 68 -12.87 7.45 -4.58
C ARG A 68 -13.73 7.79 -5.81
N TYR A 69 -13.48 7.14 -6.95
CA TYR A 69 -14.25 7.33 -8.16
C TYR A 69 -15.51 6.46 -8.10
N THR A 70 -16.67 7.10 -8.18
CA THR A 70 -17.97 6.46 -7.93
C THR A 70 -18.33 5.37 -8.95
N SER A 71 -17.74 5.41 -10.14
CA SER A 71 -17.93 4.41 -11.20
C SER A 71 -17.13 3.13 -11.00
N ASP A 72 -16.10 3.15 -10.15
CA ASP A 72 -15.23 1.99 -9.98
C ASP A 72 -15.92 0.91 -9.13
N PRO A 73 -15.73 -0.37 -9.46
CA PRO A 73 -16.32 -1.45 -8.69
C PRO A 73 -15.70 -1.54 -7.28
N PHE A 74 -16.48 -2.05 -6.33
CA PHE A 74 -15.97 -2.44 -5.02
C PHE A 74 -14.94 -3.57 -5.14
N TYR A 75 -14.01 -3.60 -4.20
CA TYR A 75 -13.08 -4.71 -4.06
C TYR A 75 -13.85 -6.00 -3.79
N LYS A 76 -13.53 -7.06 -4.55
CA LYS A 76 -14.14 -8.39 -4.41
C LYS A 76 -13.15 -9.34 -3.76
N GLY A 77 -13.15 -9.38 -2.44
CA GLY A 77 -12.32 -10.26 -1.63
C GLY A 77 -12.53 -10.00 -0.14
N SER A 78 -11.67 -10.59 0.68
CA SER A 78 -11.65 -10.37 2.13
C SER A 78 -10.49 -9.45 2.48
N LEU A 79 -10.73 -8.54 3.41
CA LEU A 79 -9.72 -7.66 3.99
C LEU A 79 -9.75 -7.88 5.50
N ASP A 80 -8.58 -7.95 6.11
CA ASP A 80 -8.43 -8.07 7.55
C ASP A 80 -7.16 -7.34 7.99
N ASN A 81 -7.06 -7.01 9.28
CA ASN A 81 -5.88 -6.39 9.90
C ASN A 81 -5.39 -5.10 9.20
N VAL A 82 -6.31 -4.25 8.72
CA VAL A 82 -5.97 -2.99 8.06
C VAL A 82 -5.37 -2.00 9.07
N LYS A 83 -4.12 -1.59 8.85
CA LYS A 83 -3.35 -0.72 9.74
C LYS A 83 -2.71 0.42 8.94
N VAL A 84 -2.68 1.62 9.55
CA VAL A 84 -2.01 2.82 9.02
C VAL A 84 -1.11 3.37 10.11
N TYR A 85 0.09 3.80 9.72
CA TYR A 85 1.12 4.30 10.63
C TYR A 85 1.55 5.71 10.19
N ASP A 86 1.92 6.54 11.16
CA ASP A 86 2.52 7.88 10.95
C ASP A 86 4.04 7.82 10.71
N LYS A 87 4.61 6.61 10.66
CA LYS A 87 6.02 6.35 10.43
C LYS A 87 6.25 5.21 9.44
N ALA A 88 7.39 5.24 8.77
CA ALA A 88 7.87 4.09 8.01
C ALA A 88 8.27 2.96 8.97
N LEU A 89 7.63 1.80 8.83
CA LEU A 89 8.07 0.59 9.53
C LEU A 89 9.32 0.01 8.88
N THR A 90 10.16 -0.62 9.69
CA THR A 90 11.34 -1.34 9.23
C THR A 90 10.95 -2.63 8.52
N ALA A 91 11.82 -3.15 7.64
CA ALA A 91 11.60 -4.45 6.99
C ALA A 91 11.37 -5.59 8.00
N LYS A 92 12.01 -5.55 9.17
CA LYS A 92 11.79 -6.54 10.24
C LYS A 92 10.40 -6.45 10.86
N GLU A 93 9.89 -5.24 11.09
CA GLU A 93 8.53 -5.04 11.59
C GLU A 93 7.49 -5.52 10.56
N ILE A 94 7.71 -5.21 9.28
CA ILE A 94 6.85 -5.70 8.19
C ILE A 94 6.87 -7.24 8.11
N GLN A 95 8.04 -7.87 8.22
CA GLN A 95 8.15 -9.33 8.26
C GLN A 95 7.43 -9.96 9.46
N ARG A 96 7.42 -9.27 10.61
CA ARG A 96 6.67 -9.74 11.78
C ARG A 96 5.17 -9.67 11.53
N GLN A 97 4.68 -8.57 10.99
CA GLN A 97 3.26 -8.40 10.65
C GLN A 97 2.79 -9.42 9.60
N ALA A 98 3.63 -9.74 8.62
CA ALA A 98 3.33 -10.75 7.60
C ALA A 98 3.14 -12.18 8.16
N LYS A 99 3.52 -12.42 9.42
CA LYS A 99 3.32 -13.70 10.12
C LYS A 99 2.07 -13.71 11.00
N GLU A 100 1.41 -12.57 11.16
CA GLU A 100 0.14 -12.50 11.89
C GLU A 100 -0.90 -13.31 11.11
N LYS A 101 -1.75 -14.04 11.86
CA LYS A 101 -2.86 -14.76 11.23
C LYS A 101 -3.94 -13.73 10.86
N PRO A 102 -4.55 -13.86 9.68
CA PRO A 102 -5.80 -13.19 9.37
C PRO A 102 -6.97 -13.80 10.16
#